data_AF-A0A1V4TJS0-F1
#
_entry.id   AF-A0A1V4TJS0-F1
#
_cell.length_a   1.000
_cell.length_b   1.000
_cell.length_c   1.000
_cell.angle_alpha   90.00
_cell.angle_beta   90.00
_cell.angle_gamma   90.00
#
_symmetry.space_group_name_H-M   'P 1'
#
loop_
_entity.id
_entity.type
_entity.pdbx_description
1 polymer ?
#
loop_
_entity_poly.entity_id
_entity_poly.type
_entity_poly.pdbx_seq_one_letter_code
_entity_poly.pdbx_strand_id
1 'polypeptide(L)'
;MDSSDPDIEYLEEEQDVDGLIRALKDRDYLTRKEAARALKKVGDGRAVDALIDSLRYKSWHSDYIILNSVRENSAEALGRIGDVRAVPYLIESMEEDPDDEVRLKSAWALGEIGNPEAVDALITALEDQEWDVRKTAANALGMIGDHRAVPYLIKALEDSDWQVRKYAAVSLGKMKDERAIPLLLDAMEDEDADVRWKAMLALAKLGESAIAPLIEALRNKNWRVRAKSAEVIGKIGGEKALNALISVLLGKHRDNNRHVRGRAAEALGRIGDERALKALREAQKDEYKYVREKANISIQKILEPPKKTRILNFDNGEVSFDYSDQWEIISTSDAKKVVRGLYANNSITLSLNRNTNVAEVSSHEFAEMLKDVFKVQGSEVIDERDFEKYGMEVYEIYGENHEVTPTSILIVSFKKMDLLYYMWFVGDPTAFDEAGEDIKIMVDSFYIYG
;
A
#
# COMPACT_ATOMS: atom_id res chain seq x y z
N MET A 1 49.77 -17.74 -4.64
CA MET A 1 49.13 -17.17 -5.83
C MET A 1 47.85 -17.93 -6.01
N ASP A 2 46.76 -17.37 -5.49
CA ASP A 2 45.52 -17.25 -6.25
C ASP A 2 44.81 -16.05 -5.62
N SER A 3 45.04 -14.88 -6.22
CA SER A 3 44.59 -13.57 -5.74
C SER A 3 43.70 -12.95 -6.82
N SER A 4 42.65 -13.66 -7.20
CA SER A 4 41.47 -13.01 -7.74
C SER A 4 40.56 -12.77 -6.55
N ASP A 5 40.32 -11.50 -6.21
CA ASP A 5 39.20 -11.16 -5.35
C ASP A 5 37.93 -11.85 -5.90
N PRO A 6 37.07 -12.43 -5.05
CA PRO A 6 35.90 -13.15 -5.52
C PRO A 6 35.03 -12.18 -6.33
N ASP A 7 34.72 -12.56 -7.57
CA ASP A 7 33.86 -11.79 -8.46
C ASP A 7 32.40 -11.97 -8.02
N ILE A 8 31.93 -11.07 -7.16
CA ILE A 8 30.59 -11.15 -6.56
C ILE A 8 29.49 -11.06 -7.61
N GLU A 9 29.69 -10.29 -8.67
CA GLU A 9 28.73 -10.13 -9.77
C GLU A 9 28.55 -11.47 -10.48
N TYR A 10 29.66 -12.12 -10.84
CA TYR A 10 29.63 -13.46 -11.42
C TYR A 10 28.99 -14.51 -10.48
N LEU A 11 29.31 -14.48 -9.18
CA LEU A 11 28.73 -15.41 -8.21
C LEU A 11 27.22 -15.19 -8.01
N GLU A 12 26.74 -13.94 -8.09
CA GLU A 12 25.32 -13.59 -8.06
C GLU A 12 24.60 -14.09 -9.31
N GLU A 13 25.16 -13.84 -10.51
CA GLU A 13 24.61 -14.26 -11.80
C GLU A 13 24.47 -15.78 -11.90
N GLU A 14 25.49 -16.52 -11.48
CA GLU A 14 25.49 -17.98 -11.48
C GLU A 14 24.71 -18.59 -10.29
N GLN A 15 24.17 -17.76 -9.41
CA GLN A 15 23.53 -18.17 -8.16
C GLN A 15 24.41 -19.13 -7.31
N ASP A 16 25.73 -18.89 -7.30
CA ASP A 16 26.69 -19.66 -6.50
C ASP A 16 26.64 -19.23 -5.03
N VAL A 17 25.64 -19.75 -4.32
CA VAL A 17 25.42 -19.49 -2.90
C VAL A 17 26.63 -19.89 -2.05
N ASP A 18 27.33 -20.98 -2.37
CA ASP A 18 28.50 -21.43 -1.60
C ASP A 18 29.71 -20.52 -1.83
N GLY A 19 29.85 -19.97 -3.04
CA GLY A 19 30.78 -18.89 -3.36
C GLY A 19 30.48 -17.62 -2.58
N LEU A 20 29.22 -17.18 -2.57
CA LEU A 20 28.78 -15.97 -1.85
C LEU A 20 28.93 -16.13 -0.33
N ILE A 21 28.64 -17.31 0.24
CA ILE A 21 28.87 -17.62 1.66
C ILE A 21 30.36 -17.53 2.01
N ARG A 22 31.25 -17.96 1.12
CA ARG A 22 32.70 -17.80 1.32
C ARG A 22 33.11 -16.33 1.27
N ALA A 23 32.55 -15.56 0.34
CA ALA A 23 32.82 -14.13 0.20
C ALA A 23 32.32 -13.29 1.40
N LEU A 24 31.26 -13.72 2.11
CA LEU A 24 30.85 -13.10 3.38
C LEU A 24 31.95 -13.13 4.46
N LYS A 25 32.96 -13.99 4.33
CA LYS A 25 34.07 -14.13 5.29
C LYS A 25 35.38 -13.52 4.76
N ASP A 26 35.32 -12.79 3.64
CA ASP A 26 36.49 -12.16 3.04
C ASP A 26 37.13 -11.13 3.99
N ARG A 27 38.43 -10.86 3.81
CA ARG A 27 39.13 -9.83 4.59
C ARG A 27 38.68 -8.43 4.20
N ASP A 28 38.38 -8.22 2.92
CA ASP A 28 37.88 -6.95 2.44
C ASP A 28 36.41 -6.74 2.83
N TYR A 29 36.14 -5.58 3.42
CA TYR A 29 34.79 -5.28 3.91
C TYR A 29 33.81 -4.98 2.77
N LEU A 30 34.30 -4.49 1.63
CA LEU A 30 33.46 -4.20 0.48
C LEU A 30 32.99 -5.51 -0.16
N THR A 31 33.89 -6.49 -0.31
CA THR A 31 33.52 -7.85 -0.72
C THR A 31 32.46 -8.47 0.20
N ARG A 32 32.59 -8.34 1.52
CA ARG A 32 31.56 -8.84 2.46
C ARG A 32 30.21 -8.15 2.27
N LYS A 33 30.21 -6.83 2.08
CA LYS A 33 29.00 -6.04 1.83
C LYS A 33 28.31 -6.49 0.54
N GLU A 34 29.05 -6.58 -0.55
CA GLU A 34 28.49 -6.99 -1.84
C GLU A 34 28.01 -8.45 -1.80
N ALA A 35 28.71 -9.35 -1.09
CA ALA A 35 28.24 -10.71 -0.88
C ALA A 35 26.92 -10.77 -0.11
N ALA A 36 26.76 -9.97 0.96
CA ALA A 36 25.49 -9.87 1.69
C ALA A 36 24.36 -9.33 0.81
N ARG A 37 24.65 -8.31 -0.02
CA ARG A 37 23.69 -7.77 -1.02
C ARG A 37 23.29 -8.83 -2.05
N ALA A 38 24.24 -9.59 -2.57
CA ALA A 38 23.98 -10.64 -3.55
C ALA A 38 23.14 -11.77 -2.93
N LEU A 39 23.48 -12.24 -1.72
CA LEU A 39 22.70 -13.25 -1.01
C LEU A 39 21.27 -12.82 -0.72
N LYS A 40 21.05 -11.53 -0.45
CA LYS A 40 19.70 -10.95 -0.36
C LYS A 40 18.90 -11.13 -1.65
N LYS A 41 19.52 -10.93 -2.82
CA LYS A 41 18.87 -11.06 -4.12
C LYS A 41 18.66 -12.52 -4.52
N VAL A 42 19.60 -13.40 -4.17
CA VAL A 42 19.51 -14.84 -4.43
C VAL A 42 18.44 -15.51 -3.56
N GLY A 43 18.33 -15.14 -2.28
CA GLY A 43 17.24 -15.60 -1.41
C GLY A 43 17.25 -17.10 -1.07
N ASP A 44 18.41 -17.76 -1.15
CA ASP A 44 18.54 -19.19 -0.89
C ASP A 44 18.74 -19.51 0.60
N GLY A 45 17.94 -20.44 1.13
CA GLY A 45 17.98 -20.86 2.54
C GLY A 45 19.31 -21.48 3.01
N ARG A 46 20.19 -21.90 2.10
CA ARG A 46 21.56 -22.35 2.44
C ARG A 46 22.41 -21.23 3.07
N ALA A 47 22.09 -19.97 2.78
CA ALA A 47 22.84 -18.82 3.29
C ALA A 47 22.46 -18.42 4.72
N VAL A 48 21.38 -18.95 5.30
CA VAL A 48 20.81 -18.51 6.58
C VAL A 48 21.84 -18.49 7.70
N ASP A 49 22.59 -19.59 7.90
CA ASP A 49 23.56 -19.68 9.00
C ASP A 49 24.71 -18.67 8.81
N ALA A 50 25.15 -18.44 7.57
CA ALA A 50 26.20 -17.47 7.26
C ALA A 50 25.74 -16.01 7.43
N LEU A 51 24.48 -15.73 7.08
CA LEU A 51 23.85 -14.42 7.27
C LEU A 51 23.57 -14.13 8.75
N ILE A 52 23.22 -15.14 9.54
CA ILE A 52 23.14 -15.03 11.00
C ILE A 52 24.50 -14.67 11.57
N ASP A 53 25.58 -15.35 11.15
CA ASP A 53 26.93 -15.05 11.62
C ASP A 53 27.35 -13.60 11.30
N SER A 54 27.03 -13.09 10.10
CA SER A 54 27.36 -11.72 9.69
C SER A 54 26.47 -10.65 10.32
N LEU A 55 25.29 -11.02 10.85
CA LEU A 55 24.41 -10.14 11.61
C LEU A 55 24.94 -9.86 13.02
N ARG A 56 25.60 -10.85 13.66
CA ARG A 56 25.96 -10.76 15.09
C ARG A 56 27.15 -9.82 15.33
N TYR A 57 26.85 -8.61 15.81
CA TYR A 57 27.82 -7.61 16.24
C TYR A 57 28.86 -8.25 17.21
N LYS A 58 28.47 -8.74 18.39
CA LYS A 58 29.41 -9.05 19.50
C LYS A 58 30.46 -10.15 19.23
N SER A 59 30.22 -11.11 18.33
CA SER A 59 31.16 -12.21 18.04
C SER A 59 32.12 -11.95 16.87
N TRP A 60 31.78 -11.02 15.97
CA TRP A 60 32.52 -10.82 14.72
C TRP A 60 33.60 -9.70 14.81
N HIS A 61 33.55 -8.86 15.85
CA HIS A 61 34.51 -7.74 16.06
C HIS A 61 35.94 -8.16 16.38
N SER A 62 36.15 -9.36 16.93
CA SER A 62 37.51 -9.80 17.23
C SER A 62 38.32 -10.03 15.95
N ASP A 63 37.64 -10.27 14.84
CA ASP A 63 38.24 -10.81 13.63
C ASP A 63 38.15 -9.83 12.43
N TYR A 64 37.18 -8.89 12.40
CA TYR A 64 36.93 -8.01 11.24
C TYR A 64 36.43 -6.58 11.57
N ILE A 65 36.69 -5.62 10.68
CA ILE A 65 36.04 -4.28 10.68
C ILE A 65 34.58 -4.45 10.22
N ILE A 66 33.60 -4.23 11.10
CA ILE A 66 32.18 -4.41 10.75
C ILE A 66 31.58 -3.10 10.27
N LEU A 67 31.11 -3.08 9.02
CA LEU A 67 30.21 -2.04 8.54
C LEU A 67 28.77 -2.39 8.93
N ASN A 68 28.00 -1.37 9.33
CA ASN A 68 26.55 -1.48 9.47
C ASN A 68 25.90 -2.08 8.21
N SER A 69 26.37 -1.71 7.02
CA SER A 69 25.86 -2.21 5.74
C SER A 69 25.92 -3.72 5.54
N VAL A 70 26.87 -4.43 6.15
CA VAL A 70 26.87 -5.91 6.09
C VAL A 70 25.73 -6.45 6.94
N ARG A 71 25.53 -5.90 8.14
CA ARG A 71 24.50 -6.34 9.09
C ARG A 71 23.09 -5.99 8.60
N GLU A 72 22.90 -4.78 8.08
CA GLU A 72 21.61 -4.33 7.52
C GLU A 72 21.18 -5.22 6.34
N ASN A 73 22.11 -5.54 5.41
CA ASN A 73 21.82 -6.43 4.27
C ASN A 73 21.60 -7.87 4.73
N SER A 74 22.30 -8.31 5.78
CA SER A 74 22.09 -9.64 6.37
C SER A 74 20.70 -9.76 6.99
N ALA A 75 20.28 -8.77 7.78
CA ALA A 75 18.92 -8.72 8.35
C ALA A 75 17.86 -8.73 7.24
N GLU A 76 18.02 -7.90 6.20
CA GLU A 76 17.08 -7.84 5.08
C GLU A 76 17.04 -9.17 4.30
N ALA A 77 18.18 -9.79 4.04
CA ALA A 77 18.27 -11.10 3.39
C ALA A 77 17.54 -12.18 4.20
N LEU A 78 17.77 -12.23 5.53
CA LEU A 78 17.12 -13.19 6.42
C LEU A 78 15.59 -13.01 6.43
N GLY A 79 15.10 -11.77 6.41
CA GLY A 79 13.68 -11.45 6.28
C GLY A 79 13.07 -11.98 4.99
N ARG A 80 13.73 -11.74 3.84
CA ARG A 80 13.27 -12.21 2.52
C ARG A 80 13.31 -13.73 2.38
N ILE A 81 14.31 -14.39 2.95
CA ILE A 81 14.41 -15.85 2.96
C ILE A 81 13.28 -16.47 3.79
N GLY A 82 12.85 -15.80 4.87
CA GLY A 82 11.72 -16.24 5.67
C GLY A 82 12.01 -17.43 6.60
N ASP A 83 13.29 -17.76 6.84
CA ASP A 83 13.65 -18.90 7.68
C ASP A 83 13.56 -18.56 9.17
N VAL A 84 12.69 -19.27 9.89
CA VAL A 84 12.42 -19.08 11.31
C VAL A 84 13.67 -19.27 12.20
N ARG A 85 14.71 -19.97 11.73
CA ARG A 85 15.99 -20.11 12.46
C ARG A 85 16.67 -18.76 12.72
N ALA A 86 16.38 -17.75 11.90
CA ALA A 86 16.92 -16.40 12.04
C ALA A 86 16.30 -15.59 13.19
N VAL A 87 15.09 -15.95 13.64
CA VAL A 87 14.26 -15.12 14.53
C VAL A 87 14.98 -14.75 15.84
N PRO A 88 15.61 -15.68 16.60
CA PRO A 88 16.29 -15.31 17.84
C PRO A 88 17.44 -14.30 17.63
N TYR A 89 18.11 -14.38 16.49
CA TYR A 89 19.26 -13.53 16.16
C TYR A 89 18.82 -12.16 15.62
N LEU A 90 17.71 -12.11 14.88
CA LEU A 90 17.08 -10.86 14.48
C LEU A 90 16.50 -10.13 15.71
N ILE A 91 15.98 -10.85 16.71
CA ILE A 91 15.60 -10.26 18.01
C ILE A 91 16.83 -9.67 18.70
N GLU A 92 17.91 -10.45 18.88
CA GLU A 92 19.16 -9.98 19.48
C GLU A 92 19.69 -8.71 18.77
N SER A 93 19.71 -8.72 17.43
CA SER A 93 20.16 -7.57 16.63
C SER A 93 19.24 -6.36 16.75
N MET A 94 17.92 -6.56 16.78
CA MET A 94 16.95 -5.47 16.95
C MET A 94 17.05 -4.81 18.32
N GLU A 95 17.40 -5.56 19.38
CA GLU A 95 17.48 -5.02 20.74
C GLU A 95 18.84 -4.38 21.06
N GLU A 96 19.92 -4.92 20.52
CA GLU A 96 21.27 -4.61 21.00
C GLU A 96 22.16 -3.87 19.98
N ASP A 97 21.79 -3.81 18.69
CA ASP A 97 22.68 -3.21 17.69
C ASP A 97 22.79 -1.68 17.89
N PRO A 98 24.03 -1.14 17.93
CA PRO A 98 24.22 0.30 18.13
C PRO A 98 23.70 1.14 16.96
N ASP A 99 23.56 0.55 15.77
CA ASP A 99 23.12 1.22 14.55
C ASP A 99 21.60 1.08 14.37
N ASP A 100 20.90 2.21 14.25
CA ASP A 100 19.44 2.24 14.13
C ASP A 100 18.92 1.65 12.81
N GLU A 101 19.66 1.77 11.71
CA GLU A 101 19.28 1.15 10.44
C GLU A 101 19.33 -0.38 10.55
N VAL A 102 20.31 -0.93 11.26
CA VAL A 102 20.37 -2.38 11.53
C VAL A 102 19.20 -2.82 12.43
N ARG A 103 18.86 -2.06 13.47
CA ARG A 103 17.68 -2.36 14.32
C ARG A 103 16.39 -2.31 13.52
N LEU A 104 16.24 -1.30 12.65
CA LEU A 104 15.11 -1.15 11.73
C LEU A 104 14.98 -2.35 10.79
N LYS A 105 16.06 -2.72 10.10
CA LYS A 105 16.06 -3.86 9.16
C LYS A 105 15.76 -5.18 9.86
N SER A 106 16.21 -5.32 11.11
CA SER A 106 15.89 -6.48 11.95
C SER A 106 14.41 -6.51 12.31
N ALA A 107 13.82 -5.38 12.73
CA ALA A 107 12.40 -5.27 13.00
C ALA A 107 11.53 -5.57 11.76
N TRP A 108 11.94 -5.05 10.59
CA TRP A 108 11.29 -5.34 9.31
C TRP A 108 11.33 -6.83 8.99
N ALA A 109 12.52 -7.46 9.07
CA ALA A 109 12.70 -8.87 8.79
C ALA A 109 11.87 -9.78 9.72
N LEU A 110 11.75 -9.42 11.00
CA LEU A 110 10.87 -10.13 11.94
C LEU A 110 9.39 -10.05 11.52
N GLY A 111 8.96 -8.89 11.00
CA GLY A 111 7.63 -8.70 10.43
C GLY A 111 7.36 -9.57 9.20
N GLU A 112 8.31 -9.63 8.27
CA GLU A 112 8.22 -10.47 7.05
C GLU A 112 8.19 -11.97 7.37
N ILE A 113 9.03 -12.42 8.31
CA ILE A 113 9.03 -13.82 8.76
C ILE A 113 7.70 -14.17 9.46
N GLY A 114 7.09 -13.21 10.15
CA GLY A 114 5.75 -13.38 10.75
C GLY A 114 5.72 -14.29 11.98
N ASN A 115 6.86 -14.57 12.62
CA ASN A 115 6.93 -15.48 13.77
C ASN A 115 6.46 -14.79 15.07
N PRO A 116 5.45 -15.31 15.79
CA PRO A 116 4.94 -14.74 17.05
C PRO A 116 5.95 -14.65 18.21
N GLU A 117 7.08 -15.36 18.15
CA GLU A 117 8.18 -15.24 19.14
C GLU A 117 8.79 -13.83 19.15
N ALA A 118 8.69 -13.10 18.03
CA ALA A 118 9.22 -11.74 17.91
C ALA A 118 8.36 -10.66 18.57
N VAL A 119 7.12 -10.98 18.98
CA VAL A 119 6.11 -9.98 19.39
C VAL A 119 6.56 -9.17 20.61
N ASP A 120 7.11 -9.82 21.64
CA ASP A 120 7.50 -9.13 22.88
C ASP A 120 8.70 -8.19 22.65
N ALA A 121 9.65 -8.61 21.79
CA ALA A 121 10.78 -7.78 21.38
C ALA A 121 10.32 -6.59 20.51
N LEU A 122 9.42 -6.82 19.55
CA LEU A 122 8.84 -5.76 18.72
C LEU A 122 8.00 -4.77 19.52
N ILE A 123 7.31 -5.23 20.57
CA ILE A 123 6.63 -4.35 21.53
C ILE A 123 7.64 -3.44 22.23
N THR A 124 8.80 -3.97 22.62
CA THR A 124 9.88 -3.17 23.23
C THR A 124 10.45 -2.16 22.22
N ALA A 125 10.59 -2.55 20.95
CA ALA A 125 11.06 -1.67 19.88
C ALA A 125 10.09 -0.51 19.54
N LEU A 126 8.82 -0.56 19.98
CA LEU A 126 7.92 0.60 19.93
C LEU A 126 8.36 1.74 20.87
N GLU A 127 9.36 1.53 21.73
CA GLU A 127 9.93 2.54 22.62
C GLU A 127 11.36 2.93 22.22
N ASP A 128 11.83 2.53 21.03
CA ASP A 128 13.16 2.90 20.52
C ASP A 128 13.31 4.43 20.40
N GLN A 129 14.53 4.93 20.59
CA GLN A 129 14.84 6.35 20.47
C GLN A 129 14.60 6.87 19.04
N GLU A 130 14.85 6.04 18.04
CA GLU A 130 14.68 6.41 16.64
C GLU A 130 13.26 6.11 16.15
N TRP A 131 12.61 7.14 15.60
CA TRP A 131 11.22 7.06 15.15
C TRP A 131 11.04 6.03 14.02
N ASP A 132 12.09 5.80 13.21
CA ASP A 132 12.00 4.89 12.07
C ASP A 132 11.99 3.42 12.52
N VAL A 133 12.72 3.10 13.61
CA VAL A 133 12.65 1.80 14.29
C VAL A 133 11.25 1.61 14.89
N ARG A 134 10.72 2.61 15.63
CA ARG A 134 9.37 2.55 16.21
C ARG A 134 8.28 2.33 15.16
N LYS A 135 8.35 3.06 14.04
CA LYS A 135 7.43 2.94 12.90
C LYS A 135 7.47 1.54 12.31
N THR A 136 8.67 1.00 12.12
CA THR A 136 8.89 -0.32 11.53
C THR A 136 8.40 -1.42 12.46
N ALA A 137 8.65 -1.30 13.77
CA ALA A 137 8.11 -2.20 14.78
C ALA A 137 6.57 -2.19 14.78
N ALA A 138 5.94 -1.01 14.69
CA ALA A 138 4.49 -0.91 14.60
C ALA A 138 3.92 -1.62 13.36
N ASN A 139 4.59 -1.50 12.21
CA ASN A 139 4.19 -2.21 10.99
C ASN A 139 4.36 -3.74 11.12
N ALA A 140 5.51 -4.18 11.61
CA ALA A 140 5.83 -5.60 11.81
C ALA A 140 4.84 -6.29 12.75
N LEU A 141 4.46 -5.65 13.86
CA LEU A 141 3.42 -6.16 14.76
C LEU A 141 2.06 -6.34 14.04
N GLY A 142 1.71 -5.44 13.12
CA GLY A 142 0.51 -5.55 12.30
C GLY A 142 0.58 -6.61 11.21
N MET A 143 1.78 -6.97 10.74
CA MET A 143 2.00 -8.08 9.81
C MET A 143 1.88 -9.43 10.52
N ILE A 144 2.48 -9.56 11.71
CA ILE A 144 2.38 -10.75 12.56
C ILE A 144 0.93 -10.97 13.02
N GLY A 145 0.22 -9.88 13.37
CA GLY A 145 -1.20 -9.93 13.71
C GLY A 145 -1.51 -10.50 15.11
N ASP A 146 -0.52 -10.59 16.00
CA ASP A 146 -0.73 -11.06 17.38
C ASP A 146 -1.41 -9.99 18.25
N HIS A 147 -2.61 -10.29 18.74
CA HIS A 147 -3.44 -9.37 19.53
C HIS A 147 -2.85 -8.95 20.88
N ARG A 148 -1.75 -9.58 21.35
CA ARG A 148 -0.95 -9.11 22.48
C ARG A 148 -0.36 -7.71 22.24
N ALA A 149 -0.11 -7.36 20.98
CA ALA A 149 0.46 -6.06 20.58
C ALA A 149 -0.55 -4.89 20.62
N VAL A 150 -1.86 -5.17 20.61
CA VAL A 150 -2.90 -4.14 20.48
C VAL A 150 -2.79 -3.01 21.51
N PRO A 151 -2.63 -3.26 22.83
CA PRO A 151 -2.51 -2.18 23.80
C PRO A 151 -1.31 -1.25 23.55
N TYR A 152 -0.22 -1.80 23.00
CA TYR A 152 1.00 -1.04 22.71
C TYR A 152 0.88 -0.26 21.40
N LEU A 153 0.24 -0.85 20.38
CA LEU A 153 -0.11 -0.12 19.15
C LEU A 153 -1.12 1.00 19.43
N ILE A 154 -2.04 0.83 20.38
CA ILE A 154 -2.93 1.91 20.84
C ILE A 154 -2.12 3.05 21.45
N LYS A 155 -1.13 2.75 22.31
CA LYS A 155 -0.20 3.77 22.84
C LYS A 155 0.60 4.46 21.74
N ALA A 156 1.03 3.73 20.70
CA ALA A 156 1.77 4.27 19.56
C ALA A 156 0.94 5.24 18.67
N LEU A 157 -0.39 5.27 18.80
CA LEU A 157 -1.23 6.32 18.19
C LEU A 157 -0.99 7.70 18.81
N GLU A 158 -0.29 7.79 19.93
CA GLU A 158 0.03 9.04 20.63
C GLU A 158 1.52 9.42 20.48
N ASP A 159 2.26 8.73 19.60
CA ASP A 159 3.69 9.00 19.38
C ASP A 159 3.93 10.43 18.88
N SER A 160 5.07 11.01 19.27
CA SER A 160 5.51 12.32 18.78
C SER A 160 5.65 12.39 17.25
N ASP A 161 6.03 11.27 16.63
CA ASP A 161 6.25 11.19 15.20
C ASP A 161 5.00 10.70 14.46
N TRP A 162 4.58 11.44 13.44
CA TRP A 162 3.35 11.17 12.69
C TRP A 162 3.43 9.85 11.89
N GLN A 163 4.63 9.41 11.48
CA GLN A 163 4.79 8.15 10.76
C GLN A 163 4.52 6.97 11.69
N VAL A 164 4.97 7.04 12.95
CA VAL A 164 4.67 6.01 13.95
C VAL A 164 3.16 5.93 14.20
N ARG A 165 2.49 7.07 14.42
CA ARG A 165 1.03 7.13 14.57
C ARG A 165 0.29 6.55 13.37
N LYS A 166 0.75 6.87 12.15
CA LYS A 166 0.19 6.37 10.88
C LYS A 166 0.25 4.84 10.81
N TYR A 167 1.42 4.25 11.05
CA TYR A 167 1.59 2.80 10.95
C TYR A 167 0.92 2.06 12.11
N ALA A 168 0.84 2.64 13.30
CA ALA A 168 0.01 2.13 14.39
C ALA A 168 -1.47 2.02 13.97
N ALA A 169 -2.04 3.06 13.35
CA ALA A 169 -3.41 3.02 12.85
C ALA A 169 -3.61 1.94 11.77
N VAL A 170 -2.65 1.82 10.83
CA VAL A 170 -2.67 0.77 9.79
C VAL A 170 -2.70 -0.63 10.42
N SER A 171 -1.82 -0.90 11.38
CA SER A 171 -1.70 -2.19 12.05
C SER A 171 -2.96 -2.53 12.85
N LEU A 172 -3.49 -1.59 13.63
CA LEU A 172 -4.76 -1.78 14.35
C LEU A 172 -5.93 -2.09 13.41
N GLY A 173 -5.98 -1.45 12.23
CA GLY A 173 -6.96 -1.74 11.19
C GLY A 173 -6.82 -3.12 10.55
N LYS A 174 -5.59 -3.66 10.45
CA LYS A 174 -5.33 -5.04 10.00
C LYS A 174 -5.80 -6.06 11.05
N MET A 175 -5.54 -5.78 12.33
CA MET A 175 -5.88 -6.66 13.46
C MET A 175 -7.36 -6.65 13.82
N LYS A 176 -8.09 -5.58 13.46
CA LYS A 176 -9.55 -5.44 13.69
C LYS A 176 -9.98 -5.65 15.15
N ASP A 177 -9.12 -5.28 16.09
CA ASP A 177 -9.41 -5.38 17.51
C ASP A 177 -10.23 -4.16 17.97
N GLU A 178 -11.42 -4.41 18.52
CA GLU A 178 -12.37 -3.37 18.92
C GLU A 178 -11.83 -2.44 20.01
N ARG A 179 -10.83 -2.89 20.79
CA ARG A 179 -10.16 -2.06 21.81
C ARG A 179 -9.54 -0.79 21.21
N ALA A 180 -9.20 -0.82 19.92
CA ALA A 180 -8.62 0.31 19.21
C ALA A 180 -9.62 1.41 18.82
N ILE A 181 -10.93 1.11 18.80
CA ILE A 181 -11.93 2.04 18.25
C ILE A 181 -11.89 3.43 18.91
N PRO A 182 -11.85 3.58 20.25
CA PRO A 182 -11.84 4.90 20.87
C PRO A 182 -10.65 5.77 20.42
N LEU A 183 -9.44 5.22 20.43
CA LEU A 183 -8.24 5.99 20.04
C LEU A 183 -8.15 6.21 18.52
N LEU A 184 -8.69 5.29 17.71
CA LEU A 184 -8.82 5.53 16.27
C LEU A 184 -9.82 6.64 15.96
N LEU A 185 -10.90 6.80 16.76
CA LEU A 185 -11.82 7.93 16.63
C LEU A 185 -11.13 9.26 16.97
N ASP A 186 -10.32 9.28 18.03
CA ASP A 186 -9.53 10.46 18.39
C ASP A 186 -8.48 10.80 17.32
N ALA A 187 -7.81 9.79 16.75
CA ALA A 187 -6.85 9.95 15.65
C ALA A 187 -7.48 10.49 14.34
N MET A 188 -8.80 10.47 14.18
CA MET A 188 -9.46 11.19 13.08
C MET A 188 -9.29 12.71 13.20
N GLU A 189 -8.89 13.22 14.36
CA GLU A 189 -8.59 14.63 14.62
C GLU A 189 -7.09 14.94 14.70
N ASP A 190 -6.23 13.97 14.38
CA ASP A 190 -4.77 14.17 14.37
C ASP A 190 -4.36 15.41 13.56
N GLU A 191 -3.26 16.04 13.93
CA GLU A 191 -2.71 17.21 13.21
C GLU A 191 -2.27 16.84 11.79
N ASP A 192 -1.77 15.62 11.61
CA ASP A 192 -1.27 15.11 10.34
C ASP A 192 -2.39 14.54 9.45
N ALA A 193 -2.32 14.77 8.14
CA ALA A 193 -3.37 14.36 7.22
C ALA A 193 -3.41 12.84 6.98
N ASP A 194 -2.26 12.20 6.91
CA ASP A 194 -2.15 10.78 6.66
C ASP A 194 -2.63 9.97 7.85
N VAL A 195 -2.28 10.40 9.07
CA VAL A 195 -2.76 9.74 10.30
C VAL A 195 -4.28 9.74 10.34
N ARG A 196 -4.91 10.90 10.09
CA ARG A 196 -6.38 11.00 10.03
C ARG A 196 -6.99 10.07 9.00
N TRP A 197 -6.39 9.98 7.81
CA TRP A 197 -6.88 9.12 6.73
C TRP A 197 -6.74 7.64 7.09
N LYS A 198 -5.57 7.22 7.60
CA LYS A 198 -5.35 5.82 8.00
C LYS A 198 -6.23 5.43 9.18
N ALA A 199 -6.51 6.32 10.13
CA ALA A 199 -7.47 6.08 11.22
C ALA A 199 -8.89 5.83 10.68
N MET A 200 -9.35 6.64 9.72
CA MET A 200 -10.64 6.42 9.05
C MET A 200 -10.70 5.08 8.31
N LEU A 201 -9.62 4.69 7.61
CA LEU A 201 -9.54 3.39 6.94
C LEU A 201 -9.52 2.23 7.93
N ALA A 202 -8.82 2.36 9.05
CA ALA A 202 -8.79 1.36 10.11
C ALA A 202 -10.19 1.13 10.67
N LEU A 203 -10.91 2.20 11.02
CA LEU A 203 -12.31 2.14 11.47
C LEU A 203 -13.24 1.50 10.42
N ALA A 204 -13.04 1.79 9.13
CA ALA A 204 -13.79 1.13 8.08
C ALA A 204 -13.50 -0.39 8.00
N LYS A 205 -12.24 -0.80 8.19
CA LYS A 205 -11.83 -2.23 8.21
C LYS A 205 -12.38 -3.00 9.41
N LEU A 206 -12.57 -2.33 10.55
CA LEU A 206 -13.24 -2.87 11.74
C LEU A 206 -14.72 -3.20 11.47
N GLY A 207 -15.37 -2.47 10.55
CA GLY A 207 -16.71 -2.80 10.06
C GLY A 207 -17.81 -2.52 11.08
N GLU A 208 -18.76 -3.44 11.22
CA GLU A 208 -20.00 -3.25 12.01
C GLU A 208 -19.74 -2.88 13.48
N SER A 209 -18.63 -3.33 14.08
CA SER A 209 -18.26 -2.99 15.47
C SER A 209 -17.98 -1.50 15.65
N ALA A 210 -17.49 -0.81 14.61
CA ALA A 210 -17.23 0.62 14.63
C ALA A 210 -18.50 1.47 14.45
N ILE A 211 -19.61 0.90 13.96
CA ILE A 211 -20.83 1.68 13.63
C ILE A 211 -21.42 2.39 14.85
N ALA A 212 -21.61 1.69 15.97
CA ALA A 212 -22.23 2.32 17.14
C ALA A 212 -21.37 3.47 17.72
N PRO A 213 -20.04 3.30 17.90
CA PRO A 213 -19.16 4.41 18.27
C PRO A 213 -19.15 5.56 17.27
N LEU A 214 -19.12 5.27 15.97
CA LEU A 214 -19.20 6.31 14.92
C LEU A 214 -20.52 7.09 14.97
N ILE A 215 -21.64 6.41 15.24
CA ILE A 215 -22.95 7.07 15.42
C ILE A 215 -22.92 8.04 16.61
N GLU A 216 -22.22 7.70 17.70
CA GLU A 216 -22.04 8.64 18.81
C GLU A 216 -21.13 9.82 18.39
N ALA A 217 -20.10 9.56 17.58
CA ALA A 217 -19.25 10.62 17.02
C ALA A 217 -20.01 11.60 16.08
N LEU A 218 -21.17 11.21 15.52
CA LEU A 218 -22.08 12.14 14.83
C LEU A 218 -22.72 13.18 15.76
N ARG A 219 -22.48 13.13 17.07
CA ARG A 219 -22.94 14.14 18.05
C ARG A 219 -21.80 15.01 18.56
N ASN A 220 -20.57 14.81 18.08
CA ASN A 220 -19.40 15.57 18.49
C ASN A 220 -19.59 17.08 18.21
N LYS A 221 -19.11 17.94 19.13
CA LYS A 221 -19.18 19.41 18.99
C LYS A 221 -18.45 19.90 17.73
N ASN A 222 -17.33 19.26 17.38
CA ASN A 222 -16.56 19.55 16.17
C ASN A 222 -17.25 18.96 14.94
N TRP A 223 -17.67 19.84 14.02
CA TRP A 223 -18.32 19.41 12.78
C TRP A 223 -17.42 18.58 11.88
N ARG A 224 -16.09 18.74 11.97
CA ARG A 224 -15.13 17.95 11.17
C ARG A 224 -15.17 16.48 11.58
N VAL A 225 -15.29 16.18 12.88
CA VAL A 225 -15.46 14.81 13.39
C VAL A 225 -16.75 14.21 12.87
N ARG A 226 -17.86 14.94 13.00
CA ARG A 226 -19.16 14.48 12.50
C ARG A 226 -19.12 14.19 11.00
N ALA A 227 -18.48 15.04 10.21
CA ALA A 227 -18.36 14.87 8.77
C ALA A 227 -17.53 13.62 8.40
N LYS A 228 -16.38 13.41 9.07
CA LYS A 228 -15.55 12.22 8.86
C LYS A 228 -16.23 10.95 9.36
N SER A 229 -16.95 11.02 10.48
CA SER A 229 -17.75 9.89 10.97
C SER A 229 -18.82 9.49 9.95
N ALA A 230 -19.56 10.45 9.39
CA ALA A 230 -20.54 10.18 8.34
C ALA A 230 -19.91 9.50 7.11
N GLU A 231 -18.68 9.90 6.73
CA GLU A 231 -17.94 9.25 5.65
C GLU A 231 -17.60 7.80 5.96
N VAL A 232 -17.03 7.52 7.13
CA VAL A 232 -16.65 6.16 7.55
C VAL A 232 -17.88 5.26 7.69
N ILE A 233 -18.97 5.76 8.28
CA ILE A 233 -20.25 5.06 8.34
C ILE A 233 -20.74 4.68 6.94
N GLY A 234 -20.60 5.57 5.96
CA GLY A 234 -20.94 5.30 4.57
C GLY A 234 -20.06 4.24 3.89
N LYS A 235 -18.78 4.16 4.26
CA LYS A 235 -17.85 3.12 3.77
C LYS A 235 -18.16 1.74 4.35
N ILE A 236 -18.57 1.67 5.62
CA ILE A 236 -18.96 0.42 6.27
C ILE A 236 -20.32 -0.06 5.76
N GLY A 237 -21.30 0.85 5.66
CA GLY A 237 -22.66 0.53 5.21
C GLY A 237 -23.47 -0.26 6.24
N GLY A 238 -24.53 -0.94 5.77
CA GLY A 238 -25.48 -1.65 6.63
C GLY A 238 -26.68 -0.81 7.07
N GLU A 239 -27.68 -1.47 7.66
CA GLU A 239 -28.96 -0.84 8.01
C GLU A 239 -28.82 0.25 9.09
N LYS A 240 -27.99 0.03 10.11
CA LYS A 240 -27.75 1.03 11.16
C LYS A 240 -27.05 2.27 10.60
N ALA A 241 -26.06 2.09 9.73
CA ALA A 241 -25.38 3.17 9.03
C ALA A 241 -26.36 4.00 8.19
N LEU A 242 -27.18 3.32 7.38
CA LEU A 242 -28.22 3.95 6.56
C LEU A 242 -29.15 4.82 7.42
N ASN A 243 -29.71 4.27 8.49
CA ASN A 243 -30.66 4.98 9.35
C ASN A 243 -30.01 6.19 10.07
N ALA A 244 -28.75 6.05 10.50
CA ALA A 244 -28.01 7.13 11.12
C ALA A 244 -27.74 8.28 10.13
N LEU A 245 -27.29 7.97 8.91
CA LEU A 245 -27.02 8.97 7.87
C LEU A 245 -28.30 9.66 7.37
N ILE A 246 -29.43 8.94 7.27
CA ILE A 246 -30.74 9.54 6.99
C ILE A 246 -31.10 10.57 8.08
N SER A 247 -30.84 10.25 9.35
CA SER A 247 -31.14 11.15 10.47
C SER A 247 -30.26 12.40 10.49
N VAL A 248 -29.06 12.35 9.91
CA VAL A 248 -28.18 13.51 9.73
C VAL A 248 -28.73 14.48 8.68
N LEU A 249 -29.39 13.97 7.64
CA LEU A 249 -30.03 14.78 6.60
C LEU A 249 -31.40 15.31 7.00
N LEU A 250 -32.18 14.52 7.76
CA LEU A 250 -33.58 14.79 8.05
C LEU A 250 -34.02 14.50 9.48
N GLY A 251 -35.11 15.14 9.87
CA GLY A 251 -35.79 14.88 11.13
C GLY A 251 -35.19 15.67 12.30
N LYS A 252 -35.44 15.18 13.52
CA LYS A 252 -35.07 15.87 14.78
C LYS A 252 -33.54 16.03 14.94
N HIS A 253 -32.76 15.22 14.25
CA HIS A 253 -31.30 15.16 14.36
C HIS A 253 -30.56 15.70 13.13
N ARG A 254 -31.25 16.46 12.25
CA ARG A 254 -30.62 17.09 11.09
C ARG A 254 -29.44 17.95 11.53
N ASP A 255 -28.28 17.76 10.89
CA ASP A 255 -27.08 18.52 11.23
C ASP A 255 -27.16 19.97 10.73
N ASN A 256 -26.71 20.91 11.55
CA ASN A 256 -26.71 22.34 11.19
C ASN A 256 -25.57 22.70 10.21
N ASN A 257 -24.51 21.91 10.15
CA ASN A 257 -23.36 22.18 9.30
C ASN A 257 -23.52 21.58 7.89
N ARG A 258 -23.39 22.43 6.87
CA ARG A 258 -23.48 22.06 5.45
C ARG A 258 -22.52 20.95 5.01
N HIS A 259 -21.32 20.89 5.60
CA HIS A 259 -20.32 19.90 5.22
C HIS A 259 -20.67 18.52 5.76
N VAL A 260 -21.20 18.45 6.98
CA VAL A 260 -21.69 17.19 7.57
C VAL A 260 -22.86 16.65 6.75
N ARG A 261 -23.84 17.50 6.42
CA ARG A 261 -24.97 17.12 5.56
C ARG A 261 -24.51 16.65 4.18
N GLY A 262 -23.63 17.38 3.52
CA GLY A 262 -23.13 16.98 2.19
C GLY A 262 -22.37 15.65 2.22
N ARG A 263 -21.55 15.41 3.26
CA ARG A 263 -20.85 14.12 3.45
C ARG A 263 -21.83 12.97 3.74
N ALA A 264 -22.87 13.21 4.53
CA ALA A 264 -23.92 12.21 4.77
C ALA A 264 -24.71 11.88 3.50
N ALA A 265 -25.01 12.87 2.65
CA ALA A 265 -25.63 12.63 1.35
C ALA A 265 -24.76 11.74 0.45
N GLU A 266 -23.47 12.06 0.33
CA GLU A 266 -22.50 11.26 -0.43
C GLU A 266 -22.37 9.84 0.12
N ALA A 267 -22.30 9.70 1.45
CA ALA A 267 -22.24 8.41 2.13
C ALA A 267 -23.47 7.54 1.84
N LEU A 268 -24.67 8.12 1.79
CA LEU A 268 -25.89 7.40 1.40
C LEU A 268 -25.86 6.94 -0.06
N GLY A 269 -25.34 7.77 -0.97
CA GLY A 269 -25.11 7.39 -2.37
C GLY A 269 -24.13 6.23 -2.51
N ARG A 270 -23.09 6.18 -1.65
CA ARG A 270 -22.15 5.05 -1.58
C ARG A 270 -22.81 3.77 -1.09
N ILE A 271 -23.71 3.85 -0.11
CA ILE A 271 -24.49 2.70 0.38
C ILE A 271 -25.41 2.15 -0.72
N GLY A 272 -25.98 3.01 -1.57
CA GLY A 272 -26.75 2.57 -2.73
C GLY A 272 -28.18 2.11 -2.42
N ASP A 273 -28.67 2.27 -1.18
CA ASP A 273 -29.98 1.78 -0.76
C ASP A 273 -31.11 2.78 -1.11
N GLU A 274 -32.13 2.31 -1.84
CA GLU A 274 -33.28 3.11 -2.27
C GLU A 274 -34.05 3.79 -1.12
N ARG A 275 -34.00 3.23 0.09
CA ARG A 275 -34.61 3.83 1.29
C ARG A 275 -34.03 5.23 1.57
N ALA A 276 -32.81 5.52 1.13
CA ALA A 276 -32.18 6.83 1.25
C ALA A 276 -32.78 7.89 0.30
N LEU A 277 -33.47 7.50 -0.78
CA LEU A 277 -33.93 8.41 -1.83
C LEU A 277 -34.84 9.52 -1.29
N LYS A 278 -35.71 9.20 -0.33
CA LYS A 278 -36.57 10.22 0.30
C LYS A 278 -35.73 11.30 1.00
N ALA A 279 -34.70 10.88 1.73
CA ALA A 279 -33.82 11.80 2.44
C ALA A 279 -32.98 12.65 1.49
N LEU A 280 -32.43 12.02 0.45
CA LEU A 280 -31.65 12.71 -0.56
C LEU A 280 -32.50 13.71 -1.36
N ARG A 281 -33.75 13.37 -1.72
CA ARG A 281 -34.66 14.30 -2.43
C ARG A 281 -34.99 15.54 -1.61
N GLU A 282 -35.13 15.41 -0.30
CA GLU A 282 -35.27 16.60 0.56
C GLU A 282 -33.96 17.38 0.66
N ALA A 283 -32.80 16.71 0.68
CA ALA A 283 -31.49 17.37 0.64
C ALA A 283 -31.23 18.12 -0.70
N GLN A 284 -31.90 17.77 -1.80
CA GLN A 284 -31.88 18.56 -3.04
C GLN A 284 -32.48 19.97 -2.87
N LYS A 285 -33.26 20.21 -1.80
CA LYS A 285 -33.84 21.50 -1.45
C LYS A 285 -33.02 22.25 -0.40
N ASP A 286 -31.86 21.73 0.00
CA ASP A 286 -31.02 22.35 1.02
C ASP A 286 -30.56 23.75 0.58
N GLU A 287 -30.43 24.67 1.55
CA GLU A 287 -30.02 26.06 1.30
C GLU A 287 -28.64 26.17 0.64
N TYR A 288 -27.74 25.21 0.90
CA TYR A 288 -26.37 25.24 0.37
C TYR A 288 -26.22 24.39 -0.90
N LYS A 289 -25.62 24.98 -1.94
CA LYS A 289 -25.33 24.31 -3.23
C LYS A 289 -24.60 22.98 -3.05
N TYR A 290 -23.60 22.94 -2.16
CA TYR A 290 -22.79 21.74 -1.89
C TYR A 290 -23.65 20.53 -1.49
N VAL A 291 -24.66 20.72 -0.63
CA VAL A 291 -25.53 19.63 -0.17
C VAL A 291 -26.44 19.17 -1.30
N ARG A 292 -27.02 20.12 -2.05
CA ARG A 292 -27.87 19.81 -3.21
C ARG A 292 -27.13 19.00 -4.27
N GLU A 293 -25.90 19.38 -4.57
CA GLU A 293 -25.05 18.71 -5.56
C GLU A 293 -24.71 17.27 -5.14
N LYS A 294 -24.28 17.06 -3.89
CA LYS A 294 -24.01 15.71 -3.37
C LYS A 294 -25.26 14.84 -3.32
N ALA A 295 -26.43 15.42 -3.00
CA ALA A 295 -27.70 14.72 -3.06
C ALA A 295 -28.08 14.30 -4.49
N ASN A 296 -27.90 15.19 -5.48
CA ASN A 296 -28.16 14.88 -6.89
C ASN A 296 -27.32 13.70 -7.39
N ILE A 297 -26.00 13.75 -7.17
CA ILE A 297 -25.06 12.69 -7.58
C ILE A 297 -25.46 11.37 -6.92
N SER A 298 -25.76 11.40 -5.63
CA SER A 298 -26.13 10.20 -4.87
C SER A 298 -27.45 9.58 -5.32
N ILE A 299 -28.44 10.40 -5.69
CA ILE A 299 -29.71 9.91 -6.27
C ILE A 299 -29.46 9.22 -7.61
N GLN A 300 -28.65 9.82 -8.49
CA GLN A 300 -28.32 9.20 -9.78
C GLN A 300 -27.63 7.86 -9.57
N LYS A 301 -26.64 7.79 -8.66
CA LYS A 301 -25.94 6.55 -8.32
C LYS A 301 -26.87 5.44 -7.81
N ILE A 302 -27.92 5.78 -7.06
CA ILE A 302 -28.91 4.82 -6.55
C ILE A 302 -29.89 4.38 -7.63
N LEU A 303 -30.40 5.31 -8.46
CA LEU A 303 -31.45 5.05 -9.46
C LEU A 303 -30.90 4.40 -10.74
N GLU A 304 -29.69 4.76 -11.11
CA GLU A 304 -28.96 4.23 -12.25
C GLU A 304 -27.66 3.59 -11.74
N PRO A 305 -27.75 2.44 -11.02
CA PRO A 305 -26.54 1.67 -10.75
C PRO A 305 -25.86 1.37 -12.09
N PRO A 306 -24.52 1.38 -12.16
CA PRO A 306 -23.79 1.32 -13.43
C PRO A 306 -24.36 0.22 -14.34
N LYS A 307 -24.75 0.60 -15.56
CA LYS A 307 -25.34 -0.32 -16.55
C LYS A 307 -24.37 -1.48 -16.81
N LYS A 308 -24.90 -2.69 -17.02
CA LYS A 308 -24.11 -3.85 -17.50
C LYS A 308 -23.28 -3.44 -18.71
N THR A 309 -22.00 -3.23 -18.47
CA THR A 309 -21.01 -2.83 -19.46
C THR A 309 -20.80 -3.98 -20.44
N ARG A 310 -20.82 -3.71 -21.76
CA ARG A 310 -20.47 -4.74 -22.73
C ARG A 310 -18.97 -4.87 -22.75
N ILE A 311 -18.47 -6.09 -22.60
CA ILE A 311 -17.04 -6.39 -22.69
C ILE A 311 -16.69 -6.63 -24.16
N LEU A 312 -15.71 -5.88 -24.64
CA LEU A 312 -15.06 -5.97 -25.93
C LEU A 312 -13.64 -6.52 -25.71
N ASN A 313 -13.00 -6.98 -26.77
CA ASN A 313 -11.64 -7.51 -26.73
C ASN A 313 -10.75 -6.74 -27.71
N PHE A 314 -9.59 -6.30 -27.25
CA PHE A 314 -8.51 -5.78 -28.08
C PHE A 314 -7.50 -6.91 -28.28
N ASP A 315 -7.12 -7.16 -29.53
CA ASP A 315 -6.10 -8.12 -29.91
C ASP A 315 -5.40 -7.64 -31.18
N ASN A 316 -4.08 -7.55 -31.15
CA ASN A 316 -3.27 -7.16 -32.31
C ASN A 316 -2.29 -8.25 -32.78
N GLY A 317 -2.44 -9.48 -32.28
CA GLY A 317 -1.57 -10.62 -32.54
C GLY A 317 -0.30 -10.69 -31.69
N GLU A 318 0.00 -9.66 -30.88
CA GLU A 318 1.14 -9.62 -29.96
C GLU A 318 0.70 -9.47 -28.50
N VAL A 319 -0.39 -8.75 -28.26
CA VAL A 319 -1.04 -8.64 -26.95
C VAL A 319 -2.56 -8.66 -27.11
N SER A 320 -3.26 -9.11 -26.06
CA SER A 320 -4.72 -8.98 -25.96
C SER A 320 -5.16 -8.56 -24.57
N PHE A 321 -6.33 -7.91 -24.49
CA PHE A 321 -7.03 -7.61 -23.24
C PHE A 321 -8.49 -7.28 -23.51
N ASP A 322 -9.33 -7.57 -22.52
CA ASP A 322 -10.73 -7.19 -22.51
C ASP A 322 -10.89 -5.77 -21.98
N TYR A 323 -11.82 -5.02 -22.56
CA TYR A 323 -12.16 -3.68 -22.12
C TYR A 323 -13.66 -3.44 -22.25
N SER A 324 -14.18 -2.51 -21.47
CA SER A 324 -15.59 -2.19 -21.47
C SER A 324 -15.94 -1.23 -22.62
N ASP A 325 -17.19 -1.24 -23.08
CA ASP A 325 -17.69 -0.29 -24.10
C ASP A 325 -17.70 1.19 -23.66
N GLN A 326 -17.27 1.48 -22.43
CA GLN A 326 -16.99 2.83 -21.96
C GLN A 326 -15.61 3.34 -22.41
N TRP A 327 -14.77 2.47 -22.98
CA TRP A 327 -13.45 2.85 -23.47
C TRP A 327 -13.43 2.92 -24.98
N GLU A 328 -12.89 4.02 -25.49
CA GLU A 328 -12.51 4.15 -26.89
C GLU A 328 -11.03 3.80 -27.04
N ILE A 329 -10.73 2.66 -27.68
CA ILE A 329 -9.35 2.19 -27.93
C ILE A 329 -8.91 2.56 -29.35
N ILE A 330 -7.79 3.27 -29.45
CA ILE A 330 -7.24 3.82 -30.68
C ILE A 330 -5.84 3.27 -30.89
N SER A 331 -5.66 2.50 -31.97
CA SER A 331 -4.33 2.04 -32.42
C SER A 331 -3.46 3.20 -32.85
N THR A 332 -2.18 3.16 -32.50
CA THR A 332 -1.23 4.21 -32.91
C THR A 332 -0.23 3.70 -33.95
N SER A 333 0.39 4.64 -34.69
CA SER A 333 1.44 4.36 -35.66
C SER A 333 2.85 4.27 -35.02
N ASP A 334 2.99 4.58 -33.73
CA ASP A 334 4.25 4.49 -33.00
C ASP A 334 4.43 3.07 -32.44
N ALA A 335 5.48 2.38 -32.87
CA ALA A 335 5.79 1.02 -32.44
C ALA A 335 6.04 0.89 -30.93
N LYS A 336 6.43 1.97 -30.24
CA LYS A 336 6.60 1.99 -28.78
C LYS A 336 5.30 2.26 -28.04
N LYS A 337 4.30 2.86 -28.70
CA LYS A 337 3.00 3.19 -28.09
C LYS A 337 1.89 2.47 -28.85
N VAL A 338 1.65 1.22 -28.49
CA VAL A 338 0.75 0.32 -29.23
C VAL A 338 -0.68 0.88 -29.36
N VAL A 339 -1.29 1.28 -28.24
CA VAL A 339 -2.63 1.89 -28.24
C VAL A 339 -2.74 3.04 -27.24
N ARG A 340 -3.75 3.90 -27.49
CA ARG A 340 -4.30 4.83 -26.50
C ARG A 340 -5.76 4.50 -26.24
N GLY A 341 -6.18 4.64 -25.00
CA GLY A 341 -7.58 4.52 -24.59
C GLY A 341 -8.08 5.82 -23.99
N LEU A 342 -9.34 6.17 -24.24
CA LEU A 342 -10.05 7.26 -23.58
C LEU A 342 -11.29 6.70 -22.89
N TYR A 343 -11.45 7.00 -21.60
CA TYR A 343 -12.67 6.64 -20.89
C TYR A 343 -13.83 7.54 -21.34
N ALA A 344 -15.08 7.08 -21.22
CA ALA A 344 -16.25 7.71 -21.83
C ALA A 344 -16.44 9.21 -21.52
N ASN A 345 -15.92 9.67 -20.37
CA ASN A 345 -15.97 11.06 -19.92
C ASN A 345 -14.68 11.87 -20.23
N ASN A 346 -13.73 11.28 -20.96
CA ASN A 346 -12.40 11.79 -21.31
C ASN A 346 -11.54 12.26 -20.13
N SER A 347 -11.91 11.88 -18.91
CA SER A 347 -11.19 12.28 -17.71
C SER A 347 -10.06 11.31 -17.35
N ILE A 348 -10.05 10.12 -17.95
CA ILE A 348 -8.99 9.13 -17.82
C ILE A 348 -8.47 8.78 -19.20
N THR A 349 -7.14 8.75 -19.32
CA THR A 349 -6.43 8.29 -20.50
C THR A 349 -5.66 7.02 -20.16
N LEU A 350 -5.70 6.04 -21.06
CA LEU A 350 -4.85 4.85 -21.07
C LEU A 350 -3.80 4.98 -22.18
N SER A 351 -2.57 4.56 -21.90
CA SER A 351 -1.54 4.32 -22.91
C SER A 351 -0.92 2.94 -22.68
N LEU A 352 -1.00 2.06 -23.68
CA LEU A 352 -0.25 0.81 -23.69
C LEU A 352 1.03 1.01 -24.47
N ASN A 353 2.17 0.77 -23.82
CA ASN A 353 3.48 0.98 -24.41
C ASN A 353 4.30 -0.32 -24.39
N ARG A 354 5.20 -0.43 -25.35
CA ARG A 354 6.08 -1.57 -25.58
C ARG A 354 7.53 -1.12 -25.45
N ASN A 355 8.31 -1.88 -24.71
CA ASN A 355 9.77 -1.78 -24.72
C ASN A 355 10.41 -3.06 -25.26
N THR A 356 11.44 -2.89 -26.08
CA THR A 356 12.26 -3.98 -26.65
C THR A 356 13.70 -3.84 -26.13
N ASN A 357 14.39 -4.97 -25.93
CA ASN A 357 15.75 -5.07 -25.34
C ASN A 357 15.79 -4.90 -23.81
N VAL A 358 14.92 -5.62 -23.12
CA VAL A 358 14.81 -5.63 -21.64
C VAL A 358 14.92 -7.05 -21.08
N ALA A 359 15.67 -7.93 -21.76
CA ALA A 359 15.89 -9.32 -21.32
C ALA A 359 16.39 -9.35 -19.86
N GLU A 360 17.35 -8.47 -19.54
CA GLU A 360 17.98 -8.34 -18.23
C GLU A 360 17.22 -7.45 -17.23
N VAL A 361 16.16 -6.75 -17.66
CA VAL A 361 15.40 -5.83 -16.79
C VAL A 361 14.10 -6.49 -16.36
N SER A 362 13.97 -6.84 -15.09
CA SER A 362 12.74 -7.38 -14.51
C SER A 362 11.56 -6.39 -14.60
N SER A 363 10.34 -6.90 -14.49
CA SER A 363 9.15 -6.02 -14.37
C SER A 363 9.28 -5.03 -13.21
N HIS A 364 9.86 -5.47 -12.09
CA HIS A 364 10.13 -4.66 -10.91
C HIS A 364 11.15 -3.54 -11.16
N GLU A 365 12.31 -3.85 -11.76
CA GLU A 365 13.33 -2.84 -12.08
C GLU A 365 12.80 -1.80 -13.07
N PHE A 366 12.01 -2.26 -14.04
CA PHE A 366 11.35 -1.35 -14.97
C PHE A 366 10.32 -0.46 -14.25
N ALA A 367 9.58 -1.00 -13.30
CA ALA A 367 8.64 -0.24 -12.49
C ALA A 367 9.37 0.81 -11.63
N GLU A 368 10.52 0.49 -11.03
CA GLU A 368 11.37 1.48 -10.34
C GLU A 368 11.78 2.65 -11.25
N MET A 369 12.19 2.34 -12.50
CA MET A 369 12.51 3.40 -13.47
C MET A 369 11.31 4.32 -13.75
N LEU A 370 10.09 3.77 -13.73
CA LEU A 370 8.87 4.56 -13.90
C LEU A 370 8.52 5.38 -12.66
N LYS A 371 8.87 4.93 -11.46
CA LYS A 371 8.70 5.71 -10.22
C LYS A 371 9.54 6.99 -10.24
N ASP A 372 10.72 6.95 -10.83
CA ASP A 372 11.53 8.16 -11.00
C ASP A 372 10.84 9.18 -11.92
N VAL A 373 10.12 8.72 -12.93
CA VAL A 373 9.27 9.59 -13.76
C VAL A 373 8.12 10.18 -12.95
N PHE A 374 7.48 9.40 -12.07
CA PHE A 374 6.43 9.89 -11.15
C PHE A 374 6.94 11.02 -10.27
N LYS A 375 8.09 10.81 -9.61
CA LYS A 375 8.71 11.79 -8.71
C LYS A 375 9.08 13.07 -9.44
N VAL A 376 9.65 12.98 -10.65
CA VAL A 376 10.01 14.15 -11.47
C VAL A 376 8.76 14.98 -11.84
N GLN A 377 7.60 14.35 -11.96
CA GLN A 377 6.34 15.02 -12.26
C GLN A 377 5.62 15.58 -11.02
N GLY A 378 6.20 15.44 -9.82
CA GLY A 378 5.57 15.87 -8.56
C GLY A 378 4.44 14.93 -8.11
N SER A 379 4.44 13.69 -8.60
CA SER A 379 3.47 12.65 -8.23
C SER A 379 4.07 11.75 -7.14
N GLU A 380 3.26 11.43 -6.14
CA GLU A 380 3.61 10.54 -5.03
C GLU A 380 3.13 9.13 -5.32
N VAL A 381 3.94 8.12 -4.99
CA VAL A 381 3.54 6.71 -5.04
C VAL A 381 2.74 6.39 -3.78
N ILE A 382 1.53 5.89 -3.96
CA ILE A 382 0.55 5.65 -2.90
C ILE A 382 0.47 4.17 -2.53
N ASP A 383 0.56 3.29 -3.52
CA ASP A 383 0.50 1.84 -3.35
C ASP A 383 1.24 1.13 -4.49
N GLU A 384 1.75 -0.06 -4.23
CA GLU A 384 2.42 -0.89 -5.23
C GLU A 384 2.31 -2.37 -4.90
N ARG A 385 2.34 -3.20 -5.94
CA ARG A 385 2.29 -4.65 -5.77
C ARG A 385 2.95 -5.37 -6.94
N ASP A 386 3.65 -6.46 -6.63
CA ASP A 386 4.14 -7.42 -7.59
C ASP A 386 3.40 -8.75 -7.45
N PHE A 387 3.19 -9.43 -8.59
CA PHE A 387 2.59 -10.76 -8.62
C PHE A 387 2.83 -11.43 -9.98
N GLU A 388 2.70 -12.74 -10.04
CA GLU A 388 2.73 -13.49 -11.29
C GLU A 388 1.32 -13.75 -11.84
N LYS A 389 1.16 -13.63 -13.16
CA LYS A 389 -0.10 -13.89 -13.84
C LYS A 389 0.10 -14.41 -15.27
N TYR A 390 -0.51 -15.55 -15.58
CA TYR A 390 -0.42 -16.21 -16.90
C TYR A 390 1.04 -16.42 -17.39
N GLY A 391 1.96 -16.70 -16.47
CA GLY A 391 3.39 -16.84 -16.76
C GLY A 391 4.09 -15.52 -17.09
N MET A 392 3.52 -14.39 -16.65
CA MET A 392 4.08 -13.06 -16.76
C MET A 392 4.36 -12.52 -15.36
N GLU A 393 5.47 -11.81 -15.20
CA GLU A 393 5.71 -10.98 -14.03
C GLU A 393 4.90 -9.69 -14.19
N VAL A 394 4.10 -9.34 -13.19
CA VAL A 394 3.26 -8.15 -13.20
C VAL A 394 3.64 -7.26 -12.03
N TYR A 395 3.80 -5.97 -12.30
CA TYR A 395 4.07 -4.97 -11.27
C TYR A 395 3.14 -3.79 -11.45
N GLU A 396 2.49 -3.36 -10.37
CA GLU A 396 1.56 -2.24 -10.35
C GLU A 396 2.07 -1.12 -9.44
N ILE A 397 1.94 0.12 -9.91
CA ILE A 397 2.25 1.35 -9.18
C ILE A 397 1.03 2.24 -9.24
N TYR A 398 0.44 2.52 -8.10
CA TYR A 398 -0.58 3.55 -7.94
C TYR A 398 0.04 4.81 -7.36
N GLY A 399 -0.27 5.97 -7.94
CA GLY A 399 0.23 7.25 -7.48
C GLY A 399 -0.77 8.39 -7.68
N GLU A 400 -0.52 9.50 -6.99
CA GLU A 400 -1.35 10.69 -7.05
C GLU A 400 -0.49 11.95 -7.17
N ASN A 401 -0.98 12.96 -7.89
CA ASN A 401 -0.37 14.28 -7.97
C ASN A 401 -1.31 15.31 -7.38
N HIS A 402 -0.82 16.13 -6.45
CA HIS A 402 -1.63 17.11 -5.73
C HIS A 402 -1.18 18.57 -5.94
N GLU A 403 -0.08 18.82 -6.65
CA GLU A 403 0.55 20.14 -6.69
C GLU A 403 -0.15 21.12 -7.65
N VAL A 404 -0.77 20.64 -8.73
CA VAL A 404 -1.38 21.52 -9.75
C VAL A 404 -2.86 21.20 -9.98
N THR A 405 -3.15 19.99 -10.44
CA THR A 405 -4.51 19.46 -10.60
C THR A 405 -4.51 18.05 -10.03
N PRO A 406 -5.41 17.73 -9.07
CA PRO A 406 -5.52 16.38 -8.52
C PRO A 406 -5.60 15.36 -9.65
N THR A 407 -4.65 14.44 -9.69
CA THR A 407 -4.53 13.44 -10.77
C THR A 407 -4.16 12.10 -10.14
N SER A 408 -4.93 11.05 -10.44
CA SER A 408 -4.60 9.68 -10.09
C SER A 408 -3.91 8.99 -11.26
N ILE A 409 -2.94 8.15 -10.94
CA ILE A 409 -2.09 7.45 -11.90
C ILE A 409 -2.00 5.98 -11.50
N LEU A 410 -2.19 5.07 -12.45
CA LEU A 410 -1.85 3.65 -12.29
C LEU A 410 -0.93 3.26 -13.43
N ILE A 411 0.23 2.71 -13.12
CA ILE A 411 1.03 1.98 -14.09
C ILE A 411 0.98 0.50 -13.75
N VAL A 412 0.75 -0.33 -14.76
CA VAL A 412 0.92 -1.78 -14.65
C VAL A 412 1.88 -2.25 -15.72
N SER A 413 3.04 -2.78 -15.31
CA SER A 413 3.99 -3.41 -16.21
C SER A 413 3.80 -4.93 -16.23
N PHE A 414 3.93 -5.51 -17.41
CA PHE A 414 3.83 -6.93 -17.68
C PHE A 414 5.09 -7.37 -18.41
N LYS A 415 5.83 -8.33 -17.85
CA LYS A 415 7.01 -8.93 -18.48
C LYS A 415 6.76 -10.40 -18.77
N LYS A 416 7.08 -10.83 -20.00
CA LYS A 416 7.08 -12.23 -20.41
C LYS A 416 8.29 -12.48 -21.32
N MET A 417 9.24 -13.28 -20.86
CA MET A 417 10.53 -13.48 -21.55
C MET A 417 11.19 -12.11 -21.85
N ASP A 418 11.54 -11.84 -23.11
CA ASP A 418 12.21 -10.61 -23.55
C ASP A 418 11.24 -9.46 -23.88
N LEU A 419 9.93 -9.68 -23.69
CA LEU A 419 8.88 -8.72 -23.98
C LEU A 419 8.41 -8.04 -22.70
N LEU A 420 8.41 -6.70 -22.71
CA LEU A 420 7.87 -5.89 -21.63
C LEU A 420 6.87 -4.88 -22.19
N TYR A 421 5.69 -4.89 -21.59
CA TYR A 421 4.62 -3.93 -21.84
C TYR A 421 4.30 -3.20 -20.55
N TYR A 422 3.76 -1.99 -20.67
CA TYR A 422 3.12 -1.35 -19.54
C TYR A 422 1.90 -0.54 -19.97
N MET A 423 0.85 -0.63 -19.16
CA MET A 423 -0.34 0.19 -19.24
C MET A 423 -0.18 1.37 -18.30
N TRP A 424 -0.37 2.58 -18.80
CA TRP A 424 -0.37 3.81 -18.03
C TRP A 424 -1.77 4.41 -18.07
N PHE A 425 -2.45 4.42 -16.93
CA PHE A 425 -3.71 5.11 -16.70
C PHE A 425 -3.45 6.42 -15.97
N VAL A 426 -4.04 7.52 -16.44
CA VAL A 426 -3.90 8.84 -15.79
C VAL A 426 -5.19 9.63 -15.91
N GLY A 427 -5.63 10.28 -14.84
CA GLY A 427 -6.88 11.04 -14.90
C GLY A 427 -7.34 11.67 -13.61
N ASP A 428 -8.54 12.27 -13.66
CA ASP A 428 -9.22 12.83 -12.47
C ASP A 428 -9.48 11.73 -11.41
N PRO A 429 -9.14 11.94 -10.12
CA PRO A 429 -9.29 10.93 -9.08
C PRO A 429 -10.72 10.39 -8.89
N THR A 430 -11.73 11.24 -9.04
CA THR A 430 -13.13 10.81 -8.85
C THR A 430 -13.55 9.89 -9.99
N ALA A 431 -13.17 10.24 -11.21
CA ALA A 431 -13.42 9.38 -12.34
C ALA A 431 -12.58 8.10 -12.28
N PHE A 432 -11.35 8.17 -11.77
CA PHE A 432 -10.46 7.02 -11.57
C PHE A 432 -11.12 5.96 -10.67
N ASP A 433 -11.72 6.40 -9.56
CA ASP A 433 -12.52 5.55 -8.68
C ASP A 433 -13.72 4.92 -9.41
N GLU A 434 -14.41 5.70 -10.25
CA GLU A 434 -15.55 5.23 -11.04
C GLU A 434 -15.16 4.19 -12.10
N ALA A 435 -13.98 4.32 -12.71
CA ALA A 435 -13.47 3.41 -13.72
C ALA A 435 -12.72 2.20 -13.14
N GLY A 436 -12.60 2.09 -11.81
CA GLY A 436 -11.75 1.09 -11.15
C GLY A 436 -12.08 -0.35 -11.55
N GLU A 437 -13.35 -0.70 -11.71
CA GLU A 437 -13.75 -2.04 -12.18
C GLU A 437 -13.36 -2.30 -13.64
N ASP A 438 -13.49 -1.29 -14.51
CA ASP A 438 -13.12 -1.40 -15.93
C ASP A 438 -11.60 -1.49 -16.11
N ILE A 439 -10.83 -0.69 -15.37
CA ILE A 439 -9.36 -0.76 -15.34
C ILE A 439 -8.92 -2.15 -14.89
N LYS A 440 -9.57 -2.68 -13.85
CA LYS A 440 -9.30 -4.02 -13.35
C LYS A 440 -9.57 -5.09 -14.40
N ILE A 441 -10.66 -5.00 -15.17
CA ILE A 441 -10.94 -5.95 -16.26
C ILE A 441 -9.79 -5.96 -17.28
N MET A 442 -9.29 -4.78 -17.67
CA MET A 442 -8.17 -4.70 -18.64
C MET A 442 -6.90 -5.33 -18.09
N VAL A 443 -6.51 -4.96 -16.88
CA VAL A 443 -5.32 -5.50 -16.23
C VAL A 443 -5.46 -7.00 -16.02
N ASP A 444 -6.65 -7.46 -15.63
CA ASP A 444 -6.88 -8.86 -15.31
C ASP A 444 -6.97 -9.80 -16.51
N SER A 445 -7.32 -9.26 -17.67
CA SER A 445 -7.42 -10.01 -18.93
C SER A 445 -6.19 -9.82 -19.83
N PHE A 446 -5.26 -8.92 -19.46
CA PHE A 446 -4.08 -8.62 -20.26
C PHE A 446 -3.21 -9.86 -20.45
N TYR A 447 -2.78 -10.07 -21.69
CA TYR A 447 -1.98 -11.21 -22.09
C TYR A 447 -0.98 -10.83 -23.19
N ILE A 448 0.26 -11.31 -23.05
CA ILE A 448 1.31 -11.18 -24.08
C ILE A 448 1.42 -12.52 -24.84
N TYR A 449 1.18 -12.45 -26.14
CA TYR A 449 1.48 -13.54 -27.07
C TYR A 449 3.00 -13.61 -27.28
N GLY A 450 3.56 -14.77 -26.96
CA GLY A 450 4.98 -15.09 -27.04
C GLY A 450 5.14 -16.59 -27.13
#